data_AF-A0A971BLB2-F1
#
_entry.id   AF-A0A971BLB2-F1
#
_cell.length_a   1.000
_cell.length_b   1.000
_cell.length_c   1.000
_cell.angle_alpha   90.00
_cell.angle_beta   90.00
_cell.angle_gamma   90.00
#
_symmetry.space_group_name_H-M   'P 1'
#
loop_
_entity.id
_entity.type
_entity.pdbx_description
1 polymer ?
#
loop_
_entity_poly.entity_id
_entity_poly.type
_entity_poly.pdbx_seq_one_letter_code
_entity_poly.pdbx_strand_id
1 'polypeptide(L)'
;MTRNTISENQMKKSKPPVHAGWQEWEDALLWEEVSRVRKAGKPLKSVFEAVSQATGRKANSIRNYYYSKVRERKESGDFSDSSMPEVTAFVPFQEHEVREVLKRVLCAQARGQSVRACTLEMGKGDNKAMLRYQNKYRSVIRNSPELVQSVMDELRAEGTPFVNPYEYSSSRGRKRMRKAEGVAESALRAAQDWEKVAPEASRELFAALGTMAGAVKNEENQRVQNEVQALKLQLSTQRRQYEDLREQNSLLASLLRQLIDINKDIIQENPENFRTQELQNYIERILCGMKEFSQAPAEKKDANDTIGIV
;
A
#
# COMPACT_ATOMS: atom_id res chain seq x y z
N MET A 1 40.55 -39.40 -1.68
CA MET A 1 39.34 -39.96 -2.31
C MET A 1 38.33 -40.27 -1.21
N THR A 2 37.30 -39.46 -1.04
CA THR A 2 36.00 -39.84 -0.45
C THR A 2 34.97 -38.76 -0.79
N ARG A 3 33.80 -39.21 -1.22
CA ARG A 3 32.65 -38.46 -1.74
C ARG A 3 31.82 -37.86 -0.58
N ASN A 4 31.17 -36.71 -0.78
CA ASN A 4 29.70 -36.61 -0.97
C ASN A 4 29.17 -35.17 -0.77
N THR A 5 28.49 -34.70 -1.83
CA THR A 5 27.16 -34.06 -1.88
C THR A 5 26.60 -33.39 -0.60
N ILE A 6 26.18 -32.12 -0.71
CA ILE A 6 24.89 -31.60 -0.18
C ILE A 6 24.55 -30.26 -0.86
N SER A 7 23.47 -30.32 -1.66
CA SER A 7 22.46 -29.30 -1.98
C SER A 7 22.83 -27.94 -2.58
N GLU A 8 22.93 -27.94 -3.92
CA GLU A 8 22.23 -26.94 -4.75
C GLU A 8 20.71 -27.10 -4.57
N ASN A 9 20.08 -26.38 -3.63
CA ASN A 9 18.72 -25.89 -3.80
C ASN A 9 18.29 -24.99 -2.63
N GLN A 10 18.83 -23.79 -2.57
CA GLN A 10 18.12 -22.67 -1.95
C GLN A 10 18.14 -21.48 -2.89
N MET A 11 17.33 -21.58 -3.95
CA MET A 11 16.85 -20.39 -4.65
C MET A 11 16.13 -19.52 -3.61
N LYS A 12 16.82 -18.44 -3.24
CA LYS A 12 16.32 -17.32 -2.45
C LYS A 12 14.94 -16.95 -2.99
N LYS A 13 13.88 -17.13 -2.19
CA LYS A 13 12.55 -16.58 -2.46
C LYS A 13 12.61 -15.06 -2.33
N SER A 14 13.19 -14.39 -3.33
CA SER A 14 13.00 -12.97 -3.54
C SER A 14 11.50 -12.72 -3.71
N LYS A 15 10.96 -11.72 -3.01
CA LYS A 15 9.57 -11.29 -3.21
C LYS A 15 9.40 -11.00 -4.72
N PRO A 16 8.39 -11.57 -5.40
CA PRO A 16 8.20 -11.31 -6.83
C PRO A 16 8.00 -9.81 -7.05
N PRO A 17 8.46 -9.29 -8.20
CA PRO A 17 8.32 -7.88 -8.55
C PRO A 17 6.85 -7.45 -8.41
N VAL A 18 6.64 -6.21 -7.95
CA VAL A 18 5.29 -5.63 -7.85
C VAL A 18 4.74 -5.54 -9.27
N HIS A 19 3.91 -6.50 -9.67
CA HIS A 19 3.36 -6.55 -11.02
C HIS A 19 2.51 -5.29 -11.28
N ALA A 20 2.98 -4.44 -12.20
CA ALA A 20 2.23 -3.30 -12.68
C ALA A 20 1.17 -3.78 -13.70
N GLY A 21 -0.10 -3.72 -13.32
CA GLY A 21 -1.23 -4.07 -14.21
C GLY A 21 -1.39 -5.57 -14.48
N TRP A 22 -2.32 -5.91 -15.39
CA TRP A 22 -2.56 -7.25 -15.93
C TRP A 22 -2.15 -7.27 -17.40
N GLN A 23 -1.37 -8.26 -17.81
CA GLN A 23 -0.93 -8.40 -19.20
C GLN A 23 -1.97 -9.20 -20.00
N GLU A 24 -2.06 -8.95 -21.30
CA GLU A 24 -3.02 -9.64 -22.19
C GLU A 24 -2.81 -11.16 -22.21
N TRP A 25 -1.55 -11.62 -22.17
CA TRP A 25 -1.23 -13.04 -22.10
C TRP A 25 -1.66 -13.69 -20.77
N GLU A 26 -1.64 -12.94 -19.66
CA GLU A 26 -2.11 -13.41 -18.36
C GLU A 26 -3.64 -13.54 -18.33
N ASP A 27 -4.35 -12.62 -18.99
CA ASP A 27 -5.80 -12.68 -19.15
C ASP A 27 -6.19 -13.88 -20.04
N ALA A 28 -5.54 -14.06 -21.19
CA ALA A 28 -5.79 -15.19 -22.09
C ALA A 28 -5.57 -16.54 -21.38
N LEU A 29 -4.46 -16.68 -20.66
CA LEU A 29 -4.14 -17.89 -19.88
C LEU A 29 -5.20 -18.18 -18.80
N LEU A 30 -5.67 -17.14 -18.11
CA LEU A 30 -6.72 -17.28 -17.10
C LEU A 30 -8.02 -17.80 -17.72
N TRP A 31 -8.48 -17.25 -18.83
CA TRP A 31 -9.73 -17.66 -19.47
C TRP A 31 -9.65 -19.04 -20.13
N GLU A 32 -8.50 -19.40 -20.68
CA GLU A 32 -8.25 -20.75 -21.19
C GLU A 32 -8.34 -21.78 -20.05
N GLU A 33 -7.68 -21.51 -18.93
CA GLU A 33 -7.66 -22.40 -17.77
C GLU A 33 -9.06 -22.50 -17.11
N VAL A 34 -9.81 -21.39 -17.05
CA VAL A 34 -11.22 -21.40 -16.63
C VAL A 34 -12.06 -22.31 -17.54
N SER A 35 -11.90 -22.19 -18.85
CA SER A 35 -12.64 -22.99 -19.84
C SER A 35 -12.30 -24.48 -19.71
N ARG A 36 -11.02 -24.80 -19.50
CA ARG A 36 -10.53 -26.17 -19.29
C ARG A 36 -11.09 -26.79 -18.01
N VAL A 37 -11.02 -26.08 -16.89
CA VAL A 37 -11.52 -26.56 -15.59
C VAL A 37 -13.04 -26.75 -15.61
N ARG A 38 -13.77 -25.88 -16.32
CA ARG A 38 -15.23 -26.03 -16.51
C ARG A 38 -15.60 -27.25 -17.32
N LYS A 39 -14.95 -27.48 -18.46
CA LYS A 39 -15.13 -28.70 -19.27
C LYS A 39 -14.86 -29.96 -18.44
N ALA A 40 -13.91 -29.89 -17.50
CA ALA A 40 -13.57 -30.96 -16.59
C ALA A 40 -14.45 -31.04 -15.32
N GLY A 41 -15.41 -30.13 -15.11
CA GLY A 41 -16.28 -30.11 -13.92
C GLY A 41 -15.55 -29.86 -12.59
N LYS A 42 -14.33 -29.31 -12.61
CA LYS A 42 -13.49 -29.10 -11.43
C LYS A 42 -13.78 -27.73 -10.77
N PRO A 43 -13.49 -27.55 -9.46
CA PRO A 43 -13.78 -26.31 -8.76
C PRO A 43 -12.88 -25.16 -9.24
N LEU A 44 -13.43 -23.95 -9.38
CA LEU A 44 -12.72 -22.75 -9.83
C LEU A 44 -11.48 -22.39 -8.99
N LYS A 45 -11.38 -22.90 -7.75
CA LYS A 45 -10.20 -22.76 -6.91
C LYS A 45 -8.94 -23.34 -7.58
N SER A 46 -9.05 -24.45 -8.33
CA SER A 46 -7.90 -25.07 -9.00
C SER A 46 -7.34 -24.19 -10.11
N VAL A 47 -8.19 -23.41 -10.80
CA VAL A 47 -7.76 -22.42 -11.80
C VAL A 47 -6.83 -21.41 -11.16
N PHE A 48 -7.22 -20.84 -10.02
CA PHE A 48 -6.44 -19.78 -9.38
C PHE A 48 -5.09 -20.28 -8.88
N GLU A 49 -4.99 -21.54 -8.50
CA GLU A 49 -3.73 -22.18 -8.11
C GLU A 49 -2.84 -22.46 -9.33
N ALA A 50 -3.40 -23.02 -10.41
CA ALA A 50 -2.67 -23.27 -11.65
C ALA A 50 -2.14 -21.98 -12.29
N VAL A 51 -2.97 -20.95 -12.39
CA VAL A 51 -2.57 -19.63 -12.91
C VAL A 51 -1.58 -18.94 -11.97
N SER A 52 -1.70 -19.14 -10.65
CA SER A 52 -0.73 -18.62 -9.67
C SER A 52 0.66 -19.23 -9.85
N GLN A 53 0.72 -20.54 -10.11
CA GLN A 53 1.98 -21.24 -10.40
C GLN A 53 2.58 -20.77 -11.73
N ALA A 54 1.77 -20.59 -12.77
CA ALA A 54 2.24 -20.18 -14.10
C ALA A 54 2.68 -18.71 -14.18
N THR A 55 1.98 -17.79 -13.51
CA THR A 55 2.24 -16.33 -13.58
C THR A 55 3.10 -15.80 -12.44
N GLY A 56 3.31 -16.59 -11.37
CA GLY A 56 3.95 -16.12 -10.13
C GLY A 56 3.08 -15.15 -9.31
N ARG A 57 1.87 -14.81 -9.77
CA ARG A 57 0.93 -13.95 -9.05
C ARG A 57 0.28 -14.69 -7.88
N LYS A 58 -0.13 -13.95 -6.86
CA LYS A 58 -0.90 -14.51 -5.74
C LYS A 58 -2.29 -14.95 -6.21
N ALA A 59 -2.72 -16.17 -5.86
CA ALA A 59 -4.05 -16.70 -6.16
C ALA A 59 -5.21 -15.74 -5.81
N ASN A 60 -5.10 -14.98 -4.71
CA ASN A 60 -6.12 -13.99 -4.34
C ASN A 60 -6.21 -12.80 -5.32
N SER A 61 -5.07 -12.39 -5.91
CA SER A 61 -5.06 -11.33 -6.92
C SER A 61 -5.73 -11.82 -8.21
N ILE A 62 -5.45 -13.06 -8.61
CA ILE A 62 -6.04 -13.70 -9.78
C ILE A 62 -7.56 -13.83 -9.61
N ARG A 63 -7.99 -14.31 -8.43
CA ARG A 63 -9.40 -14.38 -8.06
C ARG A 63 -10.09 -13.01 -8.19
N ASN A 64 -9.50 -11.95 -7.62
CA ASN A 64 -10.09 -10.61 -7.66
C ASN A 64 -10.23 -10.08 -9.09
N TYR A 65 -9.21 -10.32 -9.93
CA TYR A 65 -9.26 -9.94 -11.34
C TYR A 65 -10.33 -10.68 -12.11
N TYR A 66 -10.40 -12.01 -11.95
CA TYR A 66 -11.44 -12.84 -12.56
C TYR A 66 -12.85 -12.29 -12.26
N TYR A 67 -13.19 -12.09 -10.98
CA TYR A 67 -14.52 -11.58 -10.64
C TYR A 67 -14.78 -10.15 -11.11
N SER A 68 -13.74 -9.32 -11.24
CA SER A 68 -13.88 -7.96 -11.78
C SER A 68 -14.21 -7.99 -13.27
N LYS A 69 -13.51 -8.83 -14.05
CA LYS A 69 -13.77 -9.02 -15.49
C LYS A 69 -15.13 -9.68 -15.76
N VAL A 70 -15.53 -10.65 -14.92
CA VAL A 70 -16.88 -11.24 -15.00
C VAL A 70 -17.96 -10.19 -14.76
N ARG A 71 -17.75 -9.27 -13.82
CA ARG A 71 -18.69 -8.17 -13.55
C ARG A 71 -18.73 -7.16 -14.68
N GLU A 72 -17.57 -6.76 -15.21
CA GLU A 72 -17.46 -5.84 -16.35
C GLU A 72 -18.21 -6.39 -17.56
N ARG A 73 -17.98 -7.66 -17.92
CA ARG A 73 -18.76 -8.34 -18.97
C ARG A 73 -20.25 -8.32 -18.66
N LYS A 74 -20.65 -8.47 -17.38
CA LYS A 74 -22.04 -8.33 -16.86
C LYS A 74 -22.69 -7.00 -17.13
N GLU A 75 -21.95 -5.93 -16.92
CA GLU A 75 -22.44 -4.56 -17.07
C GLU A 75 -22.48 -4.13 -18.55
N SER A 76 -21.62 -4.69 -19.41
CA SER A 76 -21.56 -4.39 -20.84
C SER A 76 -22.65 -5.06 -21.71
N GLY A 77 -23.52 -5.90 -21.14
CA GLY A 77 -24.69 -6.46 -21.84
C GLY A 77 -24.40 -7.58 -22.84
N ASP A 78 -23.17 -8.09 -22.91
CA ASP A 78 -22.78 -9.20 -23.78
C ASP A 78 -23.10 -10.56 -23.10
N PHE A 79 -24.37 -10.98 -23.11
CA PHE A 79 -24.84 -12.23 -22.47
C PHE A 79 -25.56 -13.17 -23.42
N SER A 80 -24.84 -14.15 -23.95
CA SER A 80 -25.40 -15.37 -24.54
C SER A 80 -24.95 -16.67 -23.84
N ASP A 81 -24.02 -16.61 -22.88
CA ASP A 81 -23.45 -17.83 -22.29
C ASP A 81 -24.01 -18.14 -20.89
N SER A 82 -24.96 -19.07 -20.84
CA SER A 82 -25.54 -19.65 -19.61
C SER A 82 -24.53 -20.45 -18.74
N SER A 83 -23.24 -20.50 -19.13
CA SER A 83 -22.17 -21.26 -18.48
C SER A 83 -21.46 -20.54 -17.32
N MET A 84 -21.72 -19.25 -17.11
CA MET A 84 -21.07 -18.49 -16.02
C MET A 84 -21.78 -18.74 -14.67
N PRO A 85 -21.04 -18.96 -13.56
CA PRO A 85 -21.65 -19.06 -12.24
C PRO A 85 -22.47 -17.81 -11.95
N GLU A 86 -23.67 -17.99 -11.42
CA GLU A 86 -24.51 -16.90 -10.96
C GLU A 86 -23.75 -16.14 -9.86
N VAL A 87 -23.06 -15.07 -10.25
CA VAL A 87 -22.47 -14.14 -9.29
C VAL A 87 -23.66 -13.47 -8.63
N THR A 88 -24.03 -13.97 -7.43
CA THR A 88 -25.08 -13.38 -6.60
C THR A 88 -24.88 -11.87 -6.63
N ALA A 89 -25.85 -11.16 -7.18
CA ALA A 89 -25.71 -9.74 -7.50
C ALA A 89 -25.14 -9.00 -6.28
N PHE A 90 -24.07 -8.22 -6.51
CA PHE A 90 -23.48 -7.41 -5.47
C PHE A 90 -24.53 -6.38 -5.04
N VAL A 91 -25.11 -6.58 -3.86
CA VAL A 91 -26.02 -5.58 -3.27
C VAL A 91 -25.13 -4.49 -2.67
N PRO A 92 -25.13 -3.26 -3.23
CA PRO A 92 -24.40 -2.14 -2.65
C PRO A 92 -25.01 -1.77 -1.31
N PHE A 93 -24.17 -1.26 -0.41
CA PHE A 93 -24.66 -0.68 0.85
C PHE A 93 -25.33 0.65 0.57
N GLN A 94 -26.55 0.81 1.05
CA GLN A 94 -27.23 2.10 1.10
C GLN A 94 -26.58 3.00 2.16
N GLU A 95 -26.71 4.32 2.02
CA GLU A 95 -26.06 5.28 2.93
C GLU A 95 -26.45 5.07 4.39
N HIS A 96 -27.74 4.82 4.66
CA HIS A 96 -28.23 4.53 6.01
C HIS A 96 -27.62 3.26 6.60
N GLU A 97 -27.46 2.19 5.80
CA GLU A 97 -26.81 0.95 6.24
C GLU A 97 -25.33 1.20 6.58
N VAL A 98 -24.66 2.10 5.86
CA VAL A 98 -23.28 2.49 6.18
C VAL A 98 -23.20 3.18 7.54
N ARG A 99 -24.09 4.14 7.78
CA ARG A 99 -24.17 4.88 9.05
C ARG A 99 -24.49 3.94 10.20
N GLU A 100 -25.42 3.00 10.02
CA GLU A 100 -25.78 2.01 11.03
C GLU A 100 -24.59 1.11 11.38
N VAL A 101 -23.84 0.63 10.38
CA VAL A 101 -22.61 -0.16 10.58
C VAL A 101 -21.59 0.65 11.37
N LEU A 102 -21.37 1.92 11.03
CA LEU A 102 -20.47 2.78 11.77
C LEU A 102 -20.92 2.94 13.22
N LYS A 103 -22.16 3.40 13.46
CA LYS A 103 -22.71 3.62 14.81
C LYS A 103 -22.57 2.35 15.67
N ARG A 104 -23.05 1.21 15.19
CA ARG A 104 -22.98 -0.06 15.94
C ARG A 104 -21.55 -0.45 16.29
N VAL A 105 -20.62 -0.37 15.32
CA VAL A 105 -19.25 -0.81 15.55
C VAL A 105 -18.52 0.13 16.52
N LEU A 106 -18.67 1.45 16.39
CA LEU A 106 -18.03 2.42 17.28
C LEU A 106 -18.52 2.28 18.73
N CYS A 107 -19.83 2.09 18.93
CA CYS A 107 -20.42 1.85 20.25
C CYS A 107 -20.06 0.47 20.82
N ALA A 108 -20.02 -0.58 19.98
CA ALA A 108 -19.58 -1.90 20.41
C ALA A 108 -18.12 -1.90 20.88
N GLN A 109 -17.26 -1.15 20.19
CA GLN A 109 -15.86 -0.99 20.60
C GLN A 109 -15.71 -0.28 21.95
N ALA A 110 -16.56 0.70 22.26
CA ALA A 110 -16.57 1.36 23.58
C ALA A 110 -16.92 0.39 24.70
N ARG A 111 -17.76 -0.60 24.41
CA ARG A 111 -18.11 -1.71 25.31
C ARG A 111 -17.06 -2.83 25.35
N GLY A 112 -15.91 -2.65 24.70
CA GLY A 112 -14.84 -3.65 24.64
C GLY A 112 -15.09 -4.82 23.69
N GLN A 113 -16.17 -4.79 22.89
CA GLN A 113 -16.44 -5.81 21.89
C GLN A 113 -15.53 -5.62 20.66
N SER A 114 -15.04 -6.73 20.10
CA SER A 114 -14.25 -6.67 18.89
C SER A 114 -15.13 -6.35 17.68
N VAL A 115 -14.57 -5.64 16.68
CA VAL A 115 -15.24 -5.37 15.40
C VAL A 115 -15.76 -6.65 14.76
N ARG A 116 -15.01 -7.76 14.86
CA ARG A 116 -15.42 -9.06 14.32
C ARG A 116 -16.64 -9.63 15.06
N ALA A 117 -16.68 -9.56 16.38
CA ALA A 117 -17.82 -10.02 17.16
C ALA A 117 -19.08 -9.21 16.81
N CYS A 118 -18.97 -7.88 16.79
CA CYS A 118 -20.08 -6.99 16.43
C CYS A 118 -20.59 -7.26 15.01
N THR A 119 -19.70 -7.37 14.02
CA THR A 119 -20.10 -7.64 12.63
C THR A 119 -20.67 -9.04 12.42
N LEU A 120 -20.29 -10.02 13.25
CA LEU A 120 -20.89 -11.35 13.25
C LEU A 120 -22.33 -11.33 13.78
N GLU A 121 -22.56 -10.57 14.85
CA GLU A 121 -23.89 -10.34 15.41
C GLU A 121 -24.80 -9.62 14.41
N MET A 122 -24.30 -8.57 13.74
CA MET A 122 -25.01 -7.89 12.65
C MET A 122 -25.33 -8.84 11.49
N GLY A 123 -24.43 -9.77 11.18
CA GLY A 123 -24.65 -10.82 10.19
C GLY A 123 -25.55 -11.95 10.66
N LYS A 124 -26.12 -11.89 11.89
CA LYS A 124 -26.92 -12.96 12.50
C LYS A 124 -26.24 -14.33 12.43
N GLY A 125 -24.92 -14.36 12.59
CA GLY A 125 -24.10 -15.58 12.50
C GLY A 125 -23.66 -15.97 11.09
N ASP A 126 -24.13 -15.31 10.02
CA ASP A 126 -23.64 -15.55 8.66
C ASP A 126 -22.25 -14.93 8.46
N ASN A 127 -21.27 -15.78 8.16
CA ASN A 127 -19.90 -15.40 7.86
C ASN A 127 -19.80 -14.52 6.60
N LYS A 128 -20.65 -14.73 5.59
CA LYS A 128 -20.63 -13.93 4.35
C LYS A 128 -21.12 -12.51 4.63
N ALA A 129 -22.24 -12.35 5.33
CA ALA A 129 -22.74 -11.05 5.78
C ALA A 129 -21.76 -10.33 6.71
N MET A 130 -21.17 -11.04 7.68
CA MET A 130 -20.16 -10.49 8.59
C MET A 130 -18.97 -9.89 7.85
N LEU A 131 -18.42 -10.62 6.86
CA LEU A 131 -17.31 -10.13 6.05
C LEU A 131 -17.70 -8.90 5.22
N ARG A 132 -18.95 -8.82 4.73
CA ARG A 132 -19.45 -7.62 4.03
C ARG A 132 -19.45 -6.41 4.97
N TYR A 133 -20.02 -6.53 6.17
CA TYR A 133 -20.06 -5.44 7.15
C TYR A 133 -18.65 -5.03 7.59
N GLN A 134 -17.77 -6.00 7.86
CA GLN A 134 -16.40 -5.74 8.27
C GLN A 134 -15.58 -5.03 7.18
N ASN A 135 -15.72 -5.45 5.91
CA ASN A 135 -15.06 -4.80 4.79
C ASN A 135 -15.61 -3.40 4.55
N LYS A 136 -16.93 -3.21 4.70
CA LYS A 136 -17.55 -1.88 4.58
C LYS A 136 -17.03 -0.92 5.65
N TYR A 137 -17.00 -1.33 6.91
CA TYR A 137 -16.44 -0.53 8.01
C TYR A 137 -14.99 -0.10 7.72
N ARG A 138 -14.12 -1.04 7.31
CA ARG A 138 -12.73 -0.73 6.95
C ARG A 138 -12.61 0.26 5.79
N SER A 139 -13.43 0.09 4.75
CA SER A 139 -13.42 0.96 3.58
C SER A 139 -13.84 2.38 3.94
N VAL A 140 -14.85 2.53 4.80
CA VAL A 140 -15.40 3.84 5.17
C VAL A 140 -14.44 4.63 6.04
N ILE A 141 -13.78 3.98 7.00
CA ILE A 141 -12.72 4.62 7.80
C ILE A 141 -11.58 5.15 6.92
N ARG A 142 -11.22 4.42 5.86
CA ARG A 142 -10.13 4.80 4.97
C ARG A 142 -10.53 5.92 4.01
N ASN A 143 -11.70 5.79 3.37
CA ASN A 143 -12.05 6.60 2.20
C ASN A 143 -13.01 7.75 2.52
N SER A 144 -13.66 7.73 3.68
CA SER A 144 -14.73 8.69 4.01
C SER A 144 -14.62 9.17 5.46
N PRO A 145 -13.52 9.87 5.82
CA PRO A 145 -13.31 10.36 7.18
C PRO A 145 -14.37 11.38 7.63
N GLU A 146 -14.89 12.19 6.71
CA GLU A 146 -15.96 13.18 7.00
C GLU A 146 -17.23 12.51 7.52
N LEU A 147 -17.65 11.39 6.90
CA LEU A 147 -18.80 10.61 7.35
C LEU A 147 -18.57 9.98 8.74
N VAL A 148 -17.33 9.55 9.01
CA VAL A 148 -16.99 9.02 10.33
C VAL A 148 -17.07 10.13 11.38
N GLN A 149 -16.58 11.33 11.06
CA GLN A 149 -16.66 12.49 11.93
C GLN A 149 -18.11 12.89 12.22
N SER A 150 -18.97 12.97 11.20
CA SER A 150 -20.38 13.31 11.39
C SER A 150 -21.09 12.30 12.30
N VAL A 151 -20.83 11.00 12.12
CA VAL A 151 -21.39 9.95 12.99
C VAL A 151 -20.86 10.06 14.42
N MET A 152 -19.59 10.41 14.61
CA MET A 152 -19.04 10.64 15.95
C MET A 152 -19.65 11.87 16.63
N ASP A 153 -19.91 12.94 15.89
CA ASP A 153 -20.55 14.15 16.42
C ASP A 153 -22.02 13.88 16.78
N GLU A 154 -22.74 13.10 15.96
CA GLU A 154 -24.08 12.58 16.29
C GLU A 154 -24.05 11.77 17.60
N LEU A 155 -23.13 10.80 17.73
CA LEU A 155 -23.02 9.98 18.94
C LEU A 155 -22.63 10.81 20.17
N ARG A 156 -21.84 11.87 19.99
CA ARG A 156 -21.49 12.82 21.05
C ARG A 156 -22.71 13.63 21.50
N ALA A 157 -23.53 14.10 20.56
CA ALA A 157 -24.78 14.80 20.85
C ALA A 157 -25.80 13.89 21.54
N GLU A 158 -25.86 12.60 21.16
CA GLU A 158 -26.68 11.57 21.80
C GLU A 158 -26.13 11.13 23.18
N GLY A 159 -24.93 11.55 23.57
CA GLY A 159 -24.28 11.16 24.84
C GLY A 159 -23.88 9.68 24.89
N THR A 160 -23.81 9.00 23.75
CA THR A 160 -23.50 7.56 23.68
C THR A 160 -22.00 7.35 23.71
N PRO A 161 -21.46 6.44 24.54
CA PRO A 161 -20.03 6.16 24.55
C PRO A 161 -19.60 5.51 23.23
N PHE A 162 -18.59 6.07 22.58
CA PHE A 162 -18.01 5.55 21.34
C PHE A 162 -16.48 5.63 21.36
N VAL A 163 -15.83 4.84 20.51
CA VAL A 163 -14.37 4.86 20.35
C VAL A 163 -14.01 5.61 19.09
N ASN A 164 -13.05 6.54 19.18
CA ASN A 164 -12.48 7.20 18.01
C ASN A 164 -11.54 6.23 17.25
N PRO A 165 -11.84 5.87 15.98
CA PRO A 165 -11.00 4.97 15.18
C PRO A 165 -9.60 5.51 14.88
N TYR A 166 -9.43 6.83 14.89
CA TYR A 166 -8.18 7.50 14.48
C TYR A 166 -7.19 7.66 15.64
N GLU A 167 -7.70 7.77 16.88
CA GLU A 167 -6.87 7.71 18.10
C GLU A 167 -6.24 6.33 18.33
N TYR A 168 -6.78 5.28 17.69
CA TYR A 168 -6.39 3.89 17.89
C TYR A 168 -4.97 3.57 17.40
N SER A 169 -4.37 4.41 16.55
CA SER A 169 -3.05 4.21 15.94
C SER A 169 -1.88 4.35 16.93
N SER A 170 -2.00 5.20 17.95
CA SER A 170 -0.96 5.43 18.97
C SER A 170 -0.97 4.39 20.11
N SER A 171 -2.12 3.74 20.34
CA SER A 171 -2.33 2.83 21.48
C SER A 171 -1.73 1.42 21.32
N ARG A 172 -1.49 0.94 20.09
CA ARG A 172 -0.89 -0.40 19.85
C ARG A 172 0.59 -0.46 20.23
N GLY A 173 1.33 0.63 20.02
CA GLY A 173 2.69 0.76 20.55
C GLY A 173 2.69 0.70 22.07
N ARG A 174 1.75 1.40 22.71
CA ARG A 174 1.59 1.48 24.17
C ARG A 174 1.14 0.15 24.80
N LYS A 175 0.23 -0.60 24.17
CA LYS A 175 -0.19 -1.95 24.63
C LYS A 175 0.89 -3.01 24.42
N ARG A 176 1.70 -2.93 23.35
CA ARG A 176 2.87 -3.80 23.18
C ARG A 176 3.95 -3.50 24.22
N MET A 177 4.20 -2.22 24.52
CA MET A 177 5.08 -1.83 25.63
C MET A 177 4.58 -2.33 26.98
N ARG A 178 3.29 -2.12 27.33
CA ARG A 178 2.73 -2.61 28.60
C ARG A 178 2.81 -4.13 28.76
N LYS A 179 2.62 -4.89 27.68
CA LYS A 179 2.80 -6.36 27.70
C LYS A 179 4.28 -6.74 27.85
N ALA A 180 5.20 -6.00 27.25
CA ALA A 180 6.63 -6.19 27.43
C ALA A 180 7.09 -5.81 28.85
N GLU A 181 6.54 -4.75 29.44
CA GLU A 181 6.77 -4.33 30.83
C GLU A 181 6.27 -5.39 31.82
N GLY A 182 5.04 -5.92 31.64
CA GLY A 182 4.53 -6.98 32.53
C GLY A 182 5.30 -8.30 32.41
N VAL A 183 5.83 -8.62 31.22
CA VAL A 183 6.74 -9.77 31.04
C VAL A 183 8.11 -9.49 31.66
N ALA A 184 8.62 -8.26 31.57
CA ALA A 184 9.86 -7.85 32.21
C ALA A 184 9.77 -7.87 33.74
N GLU A 185 8.67 -7.39 34.32
CA GLU A 185 8.41 -7.49 35.77
C GLU A 185 8.28 -8.94 36.24
N SER A 186 7.63 -9.80 35.45
CA SER A 186 7.50 -11.22 35.77
C SER A 186 8.84 -11.95 35.66
N ALA A 187 9.66 -11.62 34.65
CA ALA A 187 11.01 -12.14 34.50
C ALA A 187 11.95 -11.63 35.61
N LEU A 188 11.80 -10.38 36.05
CA LEU A 188 12.56 -9.79 37.15
C LEU A 188 12.25 -10.50 38.48
N ARG A 189 10.98 -10.79 38.77
CA ARG A 189 10.59 -11.56 39.95
C ARG A 189 11.13 -12.99 39.91
N ALA A 190 10.99 -13.66 38.76
CA ALA A 190 11.54 -15.00 38.58
C ALA A 190 13.07 -15.02 38.74
N ALA A 191 13.77 -14.01 38.25
CA ALA A 191 15.22 -13.86 38.42
C ALA A 191 15.60 -13.66 39.89
N GLN A 192 14.88 -12.80 40.62
CA GLN A 192 15.11 -12.55 42.05
C GLN A 192 14.84 -13.79 42.92
N ASP A 193 13.83 -14.58 42.58
CA ASP A 193 13.53 -15.81 43.32
C ASP A 193 14.54 -16.92 43.01
N TRP A 194 15.06 -16.97 41.79
CA TRP A 194 16.06 -17.95 41.40
C TRP A 194 17.46 -17.61 41.94
N GLU A 195 17.80 -16.32 42.05
CA GLU A 195 19.03 -15.85 42.70
C GLU A 195 19.12 -16.24 44.18
N LYS A 196 17.98 -16.36 44.87
CA LYS A 196 17.91 -16.86 46.26
C LYS A 196 18.19 -18.36 46.38
N VAL A 197 17.90 -19.13 45.33
CA VAL A 197 17.98 -20.61 45.36
C VAL A 197 19.33 -21.10 44.84
N ALA A 198 19.95 -20.42 43.88
CA ALA A 198 21.23 -20.80 43.29
C ALA A 198 22.04 -19.58 42.80
N PRO A 199 22.78 -18.88 43.69
CA PRO A 199 23.41 -17.59 43.40
C PRO A 199 24.60 -17.66 42.43
N GLU A 200 25.28 -18.81 42.34
CA GLU A 200 26.43 -18.99 41.44
C GLU A 200 25.97 -19.30 40.01
N ALA A 201 25.03 -20.23 39.87
CA ALA A 201 24.44 -20.60 38.57
C ALA A 201 23.59 -19.46 37.96
N SER A 202 22.94 -18.63 38.80
CA SER A 202 22.18 -17.48 38.32
C SER A 202 23.10 -16.41 37.72
N ARG A 203 24.23 -16.11 38.37
CA ARG A 203 25.21 -15.11 37.89
C ARG A 203 25.79 -15.49 36.54
N GLU A 204 26.14 -16.76 36.34
CA GLU A 204 26.67 -17.24 35.05
C GLU A 204 25.61 -17.15 33.93
N LEU A 205 24.37 -17.58 34.20
CA LEU A 205 23.30 -17.52 33.20
C LEU A 205 22.94 -16.07 32.84
N PHE A 206 22.79 -15.17 33.82
CA PHE A 206 22.45 -13.77 33.57
C PHE A 206 23.59 -13.02 32.87
N ALA A 207 24.85 -13.35 33.16
CA ALA A 207 26.01 -12.82 32.41
C ALA A 207 26.00 -13.28 30.95
N ALA A 208 25.71 -14.57 30.69
CA ALA A 208 25.59 -15.12 29.35
C ALA A 208 24.39 -14.54 28.56
N LEU A 209 23.23 -14.38 29.21
CA LEU A 209 22.06 -13.75 28.62
C LEU A 209 22.30 -12.26 28.35
N GLY A 210 22.99 -11.55 29.24
CA GLY A 210 23.38 -10.16 29.05
C GLY A 210 24.31 -9.95 27.85
N THR A 211 25.29 -10.83 27.68
CA THR A 211 26.18 -10.82 26.50
C THR A 211 25.43 -11.13 25.20
N MET A 212 24.54 -12.13 25.20
CA MET A 212 23.70 -12.42 24.02
C MET A 212 22.72 -11.30 23.69
N ALA A 213 22.06 -10.72 24.68
CA ALA A 213 21.14 -9.60 24.48
C ALA A 213 21.86 -8.34 23.97
N GLY A 214 23.08 -8.09 24.46
CA GLY A 214 23.97 -7.05 23.94
C GLY A 214 24.36 -7.29 22.48
N ALA A 215 24.73 -8.52 22.14
CA ALA A 215 25.09 -8.90 20.77
C ALA A 215 23.92 -8.74 19.79
N VAL A 216 22.72 -9.21 20.15
CA VAL A 216 21.51 -9.10 19.31
C VAL A 216 21.09 -7.65 19.10
N LYS A 217 21.08 -6.83 20.17
CA LYS A 217 20.77 -5.40 20.05
C LYS A 217 21.79 -4.66 19.19
N ASN A 218 23.07 -4.98 19.33
CA ASN A 218 24.13 -4.38 18.50
C ASN A 218 23.98 -4.79 17.04
N GLU A 219 23.67 -6.05 16.73
CA GLU A 219 23.43 -6.49 15.36
C GLU A 219 22.21 -5.82 14.72
N GLU A 220 21.08 -5.75 15.42
CA GLU A 220 19.88 -5.08 14.90
C GLU A 220 20.13 -3.59 14.70
N ASN A 221 20.76 -2.91 15.67
CA ASN A 221 21.11 -1.50 15.53
C ASN A 221 22.10 -1.27 14.38
N GLN A 222 23.10 -2.13 14.21
CA GLN A 222 24.07 -2.02 13.12
C GLN A 222 23.39 -2.23 11.75
N ARG A 223 22.47 -3.20 11.64
CA ARG A 223 21.71 -3.43 10.41
C ARG A 223 20.85 -2.22 10.05
N VAL A 224 20.13 -1.67 11.02
CA VAL A 224 19.31 -0.46 10.82
C VAL A 224 20.17 0.73 10.44
N GLN A 225 21.33 0.93 11.08
CA GLN A 225 22.27 1.99 10.72
C GLN A 225 22.80 1.84 9.29
N ASN A 226 23.17 0.62 8.89
CA ASN A 226 23.65 0.33 7.54
C ASN A 226 22.54 0.59 6.49
N GLU A 227 21.29 0.21 6.79
CA GLU A 227 20.15 0.46 5.91
C GLU A 227 19.86 1.96 5.76
N VAL A 228 19.92 2.73 6.85
CA VAL A 228 19.78 4.18 6.83
C VAL A 228 20.89 4.84 6.01
N GLN A 229 22.14 4.38 6.13
CA GLN A 229 23.25 4.89 5.32
C GLN A 229 23.06 4.58 3.83
N ALA A 230 22.65 3.35 3.50
CA ALA A 230 22.37 2.97 2.12
C ALA A 230 21.23 3.82 1.50
N LEU A 231 20.15 4.05 2.25
CA LEU A 231 19.04 4.90 1.81
C LEU A 231 19.48 6.36 1.62
N LYS A 232 20.34 6.90 2.50
CA LYS A 232 20.90 8.25 2.33
C LYS A 232 21.71 8.38 1.04
N LEU A 233 22.51 7.36 0.69
CA LEU A 233 23.28 7.33 -0.56
C LEU A 233 22.37 7.22 -1.80
N GLN A 234 21.31 6.41 -1.72
CA GLN A 234 20.32 6.34 -2.80
C GLN A 234 19.61 7.68 -2.99
N LEU A 235 19.25 8.37 -1.90
CA LEU A 235 18.61 9.68 -1.98
C LEU A 235 19.55 10.73 -2.60
N SER A 236 20.84 10.72 -2.24
CA SER A 236 21.80 11.69 -2.80
C SER A 236 22.06 11.45 -4.29
N THR A 237 22.13 10.19 -4.73
CA THR A 237 22.27 9.85 -6.15
C THR A 237 21.03 10.24 -6.96
N GLN A 238 19.82 9.97 -6.44
CA GLN A 238 18.59 10.42 -7.09
C GLN A 238 18.50 11.95 -7.17
N ARG A 239 18.83 12.68 -6.10
CA ARG A 239 18.85 14.15 -6.12
C ARG A 239 19.76 14.70 -7.22
N ARG A 240 20.96 14.13 -7.36
CA ARG A 240 21.90 14.53 -8.42
C ARG A 240 21.34 14.25 -9.82
N GLN A 241 20.71 13.10 -10.03
CA GLN A 241 20.03 12.80 -11.29
C GLN A 241 18.93 13.82 -11.60
N TYR A 242 18.11 14.19 -10.60
CA TYR A 242 17.09 15.22 -10.78
C TYR A 242 17.68 16.59 -11.11
N GLU A 243 18.80 16.96 -10.50
CA GLU A 243 19.52 18.20 -10.81
C GLU A 243 20.06 18.19 -12.25
N ASP A 244 20.71 17.11 -12.68
CA ASP A 244 21.22 16.96 -14.05
C ASP A 244 20.07 17.06 -15.08
N LEU A 245 18.95 16.36 -14.85
CA LEU A 245 17.77 16.46 -15.73
C LEU A 245 17.19 17.88 -15.74
N ARG A 246 17.20 18.58 -14.61
CA ARG A 246 16.71 19.95 -14.51
C ARG A 246 17.59 20.92 -15.30
N GLU A 247 18.91 20.76 -15.24
CA GLU A 247 19.85 21.56 -16.02
C GLU A 247 19.67 21.32 -17.54
N GLN A 248 19.54 20.06 -17.96
CA GLN A 248 19.27 19.71 -19.35
C GLN A 248 17.96 20.33 -19.85
N ASN A 249 16.89 20.26 -19.06
CA ASN A 249 15.62 20.88 -19.39
C ASN A 249 15.71 22.41 -19.46
N SER A 250 16.50 23.03 -18.57
CA SER A 250 16.76 24.46 -18.61
C SER A 250 17.46 24.89 -19.91
N LEU A 251 18.47 24.12 -20.34
CA LEU A 251 19.18 24.35 -21.59
C LEU A 251 18.27 24.20 -22.81
N LEU A 252 17.47 23.14 -22.86
CA LEU A 252 16.48 22.94 -23.93
C LEU A 252 15.49 24.12 -23.98
N ALA A 253 15.02 24.59 -22.83
CA ALA A 253 14.15 25.76 -22.76
C ALA A 253 14.85 27.06 -23.22
N SER A 254 16.17 27.23 -22.99
CA SER A 254 16.90 28.37 -23.55
C SER A 254 17.08 28.28 -25.07
N LEU A 255 17.38 27.09 -25.61
CA LEU A 255 17.53 26.88 -27.05
C LEU A 255 16.21 27.10 -27.78
N LEU A 256 15.10 26.63 -27.21
CA LEU A 256 13.76 26.87 -27.75
C LEU A 256 13.42 28.37 -27.78
N ARG A 257 13.78 29.13 -26.72
CA ARG A 257 13.61 30.59 -26.73
C ARG A 257 14.41 31.26 -27.84
N GLN A 258 15.67 30.89 -28.02
CA GLN A 258 16.50 31.41 -29.10
C GLN A 258 15.90 31.11 -30.49
N LEU A 259 15.38 29.91 -30.71
CA LEU A 259 14.70 29.56 -31.97
C LEU A 259 13.43 30.39 -32.20
N ILE A 260 12.66 30.66 -31.13
CA ILE A 260 11.48 31.53 -31.22
C ILE A 260 11.89 32.95 -31.60
N ASP A 261 12.95 33.48 -30.97
CA ASP A 261 13.44 34.83 -31.26
C ASP A 261 13.93 34.95 -32.71
N ILE A 262 14.73 33.99 -33.20
CA ILE A 262 15.18 33.93 -34.60
C ILE A 262 13.98 33.89 -35.57
N ASN A 263 12.99 33.05 -35.29
CA ASN A 263 11.81 32.96 -36.15
C ASN A 263 10.99 34.25 -36.13
N LYS A 264 10.94 34.96 -34.99
CA LYS A 264 10.29 36.26 -34.87
C LYS A 264 11.02 37.32 -35.70
N ASP A 265 12.34 37.34 -35.68
CA ASP A 265 13.15 38.26 -36.49
C ASP A 265 12.95 38.02 -38.00
N ILE A 266 12.93 36.76 -38.44
CA ILE A 266 12.65 36.39 -39.85
C ILE A 266 11.27 36.87 -40.30
N ILE A 267 10.26 36.79 -39.43
CA ILE A 267 8.90 37.27 -39.72
C ILE A 267 8.88 38.80 -39.84
N GLN A 268 9.63 39.51 -38.99
CA GLN A 268 9.73 40.98 -39.04
C GLN A 268 10.44 41.46 -40.32
N GLU A 269 11.43 40.71 -40.82
CA GLU A 269 12.16 41.05 -42.04
C GLU A 269 11.38 40.77 -43.33
N ASN A 270 10.39 39.85 -43.34
CA ASN A 270 9.63 39.47 -44.55
C ASN A 270 8.12 39.26 -44.29
N PRO A 271 7.32 40.34 -44.14
CA PRO A 271 5.91 40.26 -43.73
C PRO A 271 4.94 39.69 -44.80
N GLU A 272 5.30 39.72 -46.09
CA GLU A 272 4.42 39.36 -47.22
C GLU A 272 4.32 37.84 -47.51
N ASN A 273 5.01 36.99 -46.74
CA ASN A 273 5.14 35.56 -47.06
C ASN A 273 4.05 34.72 -46.36
N PHE A 274 3.15 34.03 -47.07
CA PHE A 274 2.03 33.23 -46.48
C PHE A 274 2.44 32.23 -45.37
N ARG A 275 3.72 31.80 -45.33
CA ARG A 275 4.32 30.99 -44.25
C ARG A 275 4.42 31.73 -42.91
N THR A 276 4.39 33.06 -42.87
CA THR A 276 4.55 33.87 -41.65
C THR A 276 3.39 33.67 -40.67
N GLN A 277 2.17 33.47 -41.16
CA GLN A 277 0.98 33.33 -40.32
C GLN A 277 0.86 31.92 -39.70
N GLU A 278 1.26 30.88 -40.44
CA GLU A 278 1.38 29.51 -39.89
C GLU A 278 2.52 29.42 -38.85
N LEU A 279 3.64 30.09 -39.11
CA LEU A 279 4.74 30.21 -38.15
C LEU A 279 4.35 31.00 -36.90
N GLN A 280 3.57 32.08 -37.03
CA GLN A 280 3.01 32.81 -35.88
C GLN A 280 2.14 31.93 -35.00
N ASN A 281 1.20 31.18 -35.59
CA ASN A 281 0.33 30.26 -34.84
C ASN A 281 1.14 29.15 -34.14
N TYR A 282 2.20 28.66 -34.77
CA TYR A 282 3.11 27.68 -34.18
C TYR A 282 3.91 28.25 -32.99
N ILE A 283 4.45 29.47 -33.12
CA ILE A 283 5.18 30.17 -32.07
C ILE A 283 4.28 30.46 -30.86
N GLU A 284 3.06 30.94 -31.07
CA GLU A 284 2.10 31.18 -29.99
C GLU A 284 1.77 29.90 -29.22
N ARG A 285 1.60 28.78 -29.92
CA ARG A 285 1.40 27.45 -29.31
C ARG A 285 2.58 27.03 -28.42
N ILE A 286 3.81 27.22 -28.88
CA ILE A 286 5.01 26.90 -28.08
C ILE A 286 5.09 27.81 -26.86
N LEU A 287 4.88 29.12 -27.04
CA LEU A 287 4.91 30.10 -25.94
C LEU A 287 3.84 29.81 -24.87
N CYS A 288 2.66 29.33 -25.28
CA CYS A 288 1.61 28.90 -24.37
C CYS A 288 2.05 27.67 -23.55
N GLY A 289 2.56 26.63 -24.23
CA GLY A 289 3.07 25.42 -23.55
C GLY A 289 4.26 25.68 -22.62
N MET A 290 5.14 26.64 -22.95
CA MET A 290 6.24 27.04 -22.08
C MET A 290 5.77 27.75 -20.80
N LYS A 291 4.69 28.54 -20.85
CA LYS A 291 4.10 29.20 -19.67
C LYS A 291 3.52 28.17 -18.70
N GLU A 292 2.81 27.17 -19.21
CA GLU A 292 2.27 26.06 -18.41
C GLU A 292 3.40 25.27 -17.72
N PHE A 293 4.52 25.06 -18.39
CA PHE A 293 5.71 24.40 -17.81
C PHE A 293 6.40 25.24 -16.73
N SER A 294 6.45 26.57 -16.89
CA SER A 294 7.04 27.48 -15.89
C SER A 294 6.20 27.61 -14.60
N GLN A 295 4.90 27.31 -14.68
CA GLN A 295 3.95 27.35 -13.56
C GLN A 295 3.79 26.00 -12.85
N ALA A 296 4.45 24.94 -13.34
CA ALA A 296 4.50 23.67 -12.62
C ALA A 296 5.11 23.91 -11.23
N PRO A 297 4.44 23.50 -10.15
CA PRO A 297 4.84 23.85 -8.80
C PRO A 297 6.26 23.38 -8.56
N ALA A 298 7.17 24.32 -8.31
CA ALA A 298 8.42 24.01 -7.66
C ALA A 298 8.06 23.39 -6.30
N GLU A 299 8.25 22.07 -6.16
CA GLU A 299 8.14 21.41 -4.87
C GLU A 299 8.96 22.23 -3.88
N LYS A 300 8.25 22.72 -2.85
CA LYS A 300 8.83 23.53 -1.79
C LYS A 300 10.06 22.80 -1.29
N LYS A 301 11.21 23.49 -1.31
CA LYS A 301 12.33 23.15 -0.42
C LYS A 301 11.78 23.30 1.00
N ASP A 302 11.18 22.23 1.52
CA ASP A 302 10.81 22.17 2.91
C ASP A 302 12.11 22.30 3.71
N ALA A 303 12.17 23.41 4.43
CA ALA A 303 13.19 23.72 5.41
C ALA A 303 13.22 22.59 6.44
N ASN A 304 14.17 21.66 6.29
CA ASN A 304 14.53 20.71 7.34
C ASN A 304 16.04 20.50 7.45
N ASP A 305 16.82 21.51 7.02
CA ASP A 305 18.27 21.60 7.24
C ASP A 305 18.65 22.13 8.64
N THR A 306 17.73 22.05 9.61
CA THR A 306 17.99 22.42 11.01
C THR A 306 17.68 21.28 11.97
N ILE A 307 18.30 20.13 11.77
CA ILE A 307 18.62 19.24 12.91
C ILE A 307 20.12 19.11 12.93
N GLY A 308 20.73 20.08 13.60
CA GLY A 308 22.12 20.04 14.01
C GLY A 308 22.36 18.81 14.86
N ILE A 309 23.41 18.10 14.49
CA ILE A 309 24.10 17.11 15.30
C ILE A 309 24.70 17.87 16.49
N VAL A 310 24.15 17.63 17.69
CA VAL A 310 24.87 17.56 18.96
C VAL A 310 24.27 16.40 19.75
#